data_AF-A0A6B1GQ80-F1
#
_entry.id   AF-A0A6B1GQ80-F1
#
_cell.length_a   1.000
_cell.length_b   1.000
_cell.length_c   1.000
_cell.angle_alpha   90.00
_cell.angle_beta   90.00
_cell.angle_gamma   90.00
#
_symmetry.space_group_name_H-M   'P 1'
#
loop_
_entity.id
_entity.type
_entity.pdbx_description
1 polymer ?
#
loop_
_entity_poly.entity_id
_entity_poly.type
_entity_poly.pdbx_seq_one_letter_code
_entity_poly.pdbx_strand_id
1 'polypeptide(L)'
;MDARLYKFLKYTAITLTLIWVSWSAYDSFFSARTPGDSDYHAANRLFEDEDYERARDAYQNALDLNPEHIHAMRGLARSYLMLDQYEESLTEFNRAINMDPEFAGTYANRGILHDRMGSHQLALEDYVTALELDPEIAEGPHWLIRFLRNQPERPPGIVERANYLASELRKPQSQQLLTFPEIDDEQRSYKK
;
A
#
# COMPACT_ATOMS: atom_id res chain seq x y z
N MET A 1 -2.47 -6.45 60.72
CA MET A 1 -1.68 -7.23 59.73
C MET A 1 -0.25 -7.30 60.20
N ASP A 2 0.36 -8.48 60.31
CA ASP A 2 1.74 -8.64 60.79
C ASP A 2 2.74 -8.02 59.79
N ALA A 3 3.81 -7.40 60.31
CA ALA A 3 4.87 -6.78 59.53
C ALA A 3 5.58 -7.77 58.59
N ARG A 4 5.65 -9.06 58.96
CA ARG A 4 6.20 -10.11 58.08
C ARG A 4 5.29 -10.38 56.89
N LEU A 5 3.99 -10.47 57.13
CA LEU A 5 2.98 -10.66 56.08
C LEU A 5 2.93 -9.46 55.13
N TYR A 6 3.01 -8.24 55.66
CA TYR A 6 3.08 -7.02 54.84
C TYR A 6 4.32 -7.00 53.94
N LYS A 7 5.51 -7.30 54.49
CA LYS A 7 6.75 -7.37 53.71
C LYS A 7 6.65 -8.43 52.61
N PHE A 8 6.14 -9.62 52.95
CA PHE A 8 5.93 -10.68 51.98
C PHE A 8 5.06 -10.20 50.82
N LEU A 9 3.84 -9.73 51.10
CA LEU A 9 2.90 -9.25 50.08
C LEU A 9 3.47 -8.09 49.25
N LYS A 10 4.19 -7.14 49.88
CA LYS A 10 4.86 -6.04 49.18
C LYS A 10 5.90 -6.55 48.18
N TYR A 11 6.75 -7.48 48.59
CA TYR A 11 7.76 -8.04 47.69
C TYR A 11 7.12 -8.88 46.59
N THR A 12 6.07 -9.65 46.89
CA THR A 12 5.34 -10.42 45.85
C THR A 12 4.74 -9.48 44.80
N ALA A 13 4.10 -8.39 45.24
CA ALA A 13 3.54 -7.39 44.32
C ALA A 13 4.63 -6.76 43.44
N ILE A 14 5.75 -6.33 44.02
CA ILE A 14 6.89 -5.77 43.27
C ILE A 14 7.42 -6.78 42.24
N THR A 15 7.61 -8.04 42.62
CA THR A 15 8.10 -9.07 41.69
C THR A 15 7.14 -9.34 40.55
N LEU A 16 5.83 -9.38 40.82
CA LEU A 16 4.82 -9.60 39.78
C LEU A 16 4.77 -8.41 38.81
N THR A 17 4.86 -7.18 39.31
CA THR A 17 4.94 -5.99 38.45
C THR A 17 6.21 -6.01 37.60
N LEU A 18 7.37 -6.37 38.16
CA LEU A 18 8.61 -6.47 37.39
C LEU A 18 8.53 -7.55 36.30
N ILE A 19 7.93 -8.70 36.60
CA ILE A 19 7.70 -9.77 35.62
C ILE A 19 6.79 -9.26 34.50
N TRP A 20 5.68 -8.60 34.83
CA TRP A 20 4.75 -8.07 33.85
C TRP A 20 5.38 -7.01 32.95
N VAL A 21 6.11 -6.04 33.53
CA VAL A 21 6.83 -5.02 32.75
C VAL A 21 7.91 -5.65 31.88
N SER A 22 8.66 -6.63 32.41
CA SER A 22 9.72 -7.31 31.65
C SER A 22 9.14 -8.12 30.49
N TRP A 23 8.02 -8.82 30.70
CA TRP A 23 7.33 -9.55 29.65
C TRP A 23 6.74 -8.60 28.60
N SER A 24 6.12 -7.50 29.00
CA SER A 24 5.59 -6.49 28.07
C SER A 24 6.69 -5.84 27.24
N ALA A 25 7.84 -5.53 27.84
CA ALA A 25 9.00 -5.03 27.12
C ALA A 25 9.59 -6.10 26.20
N TYR A 26 9.65 -7.36 26.65
CA TYR A 26 10.15 -8.48 25.85
C TYR A 26 9.26 -8.71 24.62
N ASP A 27 7.94 -8.74 24.81
CA ASP A 27 6.96 -8.88 23.74
C ASP A 27 7.10 -7.72 22.75
N SER A 28 6.99 -6.48 23.22
CA SER A 28 7.08 -5.30 22.36
C SER A 28 8.41 -5.17 21.59
N PHE A 29 9.54 -5.62 22.14
CA PHE A 29 10.83 -5.51 21.46
C PHE A 29 11.22 -6.75 20.65
N PHE A 30 10.81 -7.94 21.07
CA PHE A 30 11.27 -9.21 20.51
C PHE A 30 10.18 -10.05 19.84
N SER A 31 8.89 -9.89 20.18
CA SER A 31 7.78 -10.55 19.46
C SER A 31 7.16 -9.67 18.37
N ALA A 32 7.44 -8.36 18.36
CA ALA A 32 6.82 -7.38 17.47
C ALA A 32 7.37 -7.31 16.02
N ARG A 33 8.34 -8.14 15.64
CA ARG A 33 8.77 -8.24 14.22
C ARG A 33 8.16 -9.50 13.64
N THR A 34 7.11 -9.35 12.84
CA THR A 34 6.63 -10.49 12.07
C THR A 34 7.71 -10.87 11.05
N PRO A 35 7.88 -12.18 10.76
CA PRO A 35 8.79 -12.60 9.70
C PRO A 35 8.51 -11.80 8.42
N GLY A 36 9.57 -11.32 7.78
CA GLY A 36 9.46 -10.49 6.58
C GLY A 36 9.28 -8.97 6.80
N ASP A 37 8.97 -8.48 8.01
CA ASP A 37 8.80 -7.03 8.23
C ASP A 37 10.05 -6.22 7.95
N SER A 38 11.23 -6.76 8.30
CA SER A 38 12.50 -6.08 8.04
C SER A 38 12.73 -5.90 6.54
N ASP A 39 12.48 -6.95 5.75
CA ASP A 39 12.63 -6.93 4.29
C ASP A 39 11.57 -6.04 3.64
N TYR A 40 10.32 -6.08 4.13
CA TYR A 40 9.25 -5.18 3.71
C TYR A 40 9.63 -3.70 3.93
N HIS A 41 10.15 -3.33 5.09
CA HIS A 41 10.58 -1.96 5.34
C HIS A 41 11.81 -1.57 4.52
N ALA A 42 12.72 -2.50 4.24
CA ALA A 42 13.83 -2.27 3.33
C ALA A 42 13.33 -2.05 1.89
N ALA A 43 12.38 -2.86 1.44
CA ALA A 43 11.75 -2.75 0.14
C ALA A 43 11.03 -1.41 -0.05
N ASN A 44 10.31 -0.91 0.96
CA ASN A 44 9.68 0.42 0.92
C ASN A 44 10.72 1.53 0.68
N ARG A 45 11.86 1.49 1.38
CA ARG A 45 12.92 2.49 1.18
C ARG A 45 13.51 2.41 -0.24
N LEU A 46 13.78 1.20 -0.72
CA LEU A 46 14.26 0.97 -2.09
C LEU A 46 13.25 1.48 -3.13
N PHE A 47 11.96 1.24 -2.90
CA PHE A 47 10.89 1.72 -3.77
C PHE A 47 10.83 3.26 -3.80
N GLU A 48 10.99 3.91 -2.66
CA GLU A 48 11.07 5.38 -2.55
C GLU A 48 12.32 5.97 -3.21
N ASP A 49 13.39 5.18 -3.32
CA ASP A 49 14.61 5.52 -4.03
C ASP A 49 14.56 5.12 -5.52
N GLU A 50 13.39 4.68 -6.01
CA GLU A 50 13.11 4.26 -7.39
C GLU A 50 13.93 3.03 -7.85
N ASP A 51 14.55 2.32 -6.91
CA ASP A 51 15.27 1.07 -7.14
C ASP A 51 14.28 -0.10 -7.14
N TYR A 52 13.41 -0.14 -8.15
CA TYR A 52 12.27 -1.05 -8.20
C TYR A 52 12.67 -2.52 -8.32
N GLU A 53 13.80 -2.83 -8.96
CA GLU A 53 14.31 -4.20 -9.03
C GLU A 53 14.68 -4.73 -7.64
N ARG A 54 15.44 -3.94 -6.86
CA ARG A 54 15.82 -4.36 -5.51
C ARG A 54 14.64 -4.28 -4.55
N ALA A 55 13.70 -3.35 -4.76
CA ALA A 55 12.46 -3.31 -4.00
C ALA A 55 11.63 -4.59 -4.22
N ARG A 56 11.44 -5.01 -5.47
CA ARG A 56 10.76 -6.26 -5.84
C ARG A 56 11.40 -7.45 -5.12
N ASP A 57 12.72 -7.59 -5.22
CA ASP A 57 13.43 -8.73 -4.62
C ASP A 57 13.31 -8.72 -3.07
N ALA A 58 13.36 -7.55 -2.44
CA ALA A 58 13.16 -7.42 -1.00
C ALA A 58 11.70 -7.71 -0.57
N TYR A 59 10.69 -7.29 -1.36
CA TYR A 59 9.30 -7.69 -1.09
C TYR A 59 9.10 -9.20 -1.27
N GLN A 60 9.74 -9.82 -2.26
CA GLN A 60 9.70 -11.26 -2.44
C GLN A 60 10.31 -11.98 -1.24
N ASN A 61 11.46 -11.54 -0.74
CA ASN A 61 12.06 -12.10 0.47
C ASN A 61 11.12 -11.97 1.68
N ALA A 62 10.41 -10.84 1.81
CA ALA A 62 9.42 -10.65 2.86
C ALA A 62 8.28 -11.69 2.76
N LEU A 63 7.82 -11.97 1.54
CA LEU A 63 6.78 -12.97 1.27
C LEU A 63 7.25 -14.42 1.41
N ASP A 64 8.54 -14.69 1.15
CA ASP A 64 9.13 -16.01 1.39
C ASP A 64 9.17 -16.34 2.89
N LEU A 65 9.38 -15.31 3.73
CA LEU A 65 9.34 -15.43 5.19
C LEU A 65 7.91 -15.43 5.74
N ASN A 66 7.01 -14.66 5.13
CA ASN A 66 5.60 -14.57 5.51
C ASN A 66 4.71 -14.46 4.25
N PRO A 67 4.20 -15.59 3.74
CA PRO A 67 3.36 -15.61 2.54
C PRO A 67 2.01 -14.92 2.70
N GLU A 68 1.62 -14.48 3.90
CA GLU A 68 0.38 -13.76 4.19
C GLU A 68 0.63 -12.26 4.45
N HIS A 69 1.84 -11.75 4.18
CA HIS A 69 2.18 -10.33 4.36
C HIS A 69 1.53 -9.45 3.27
N ILE A 70 0.28 -9.06 3.49
CA ILE A 70 -0.54 -8.31 2.53
C ILE A 70 0.14 -7.02 2.06
N HIS A 71 0.82 -6.30 2.96
CA HIS A 71 1.53 -5.06 2.58
C HIS A 71 2.71 -5.33 1.65
N ALA A 72 3.44 -6.44 1.85
CA ALA A 72 4.50 -6.86 0.95
C ALA A 72 3.95 -7.32 -0.40
N MET A 73 2.79 -7.99 -0.46
CA MET A 73 2.14 -8.34 -1.74
C MET A 73 1.80 -7.09 -2.56
N ARG A 74 1.18 -6.08 -1.92
CA ARG A 74 0.87 -4.80 -2.57
C ARG A 74 2.14 -4.08 -3.03
N GLY A 75 3.20 -4.10 -2.22
CA GLY A 75 4.50 -3.54 -2.57
C GLY A 75 5.17 -4.25 -3.76
N LEU A 76 5.09 -5.58 -3.78
CA LEU A 76 5.61 -6.41 -4.87
C LEU A 76 4.86 -6.12 -6.17
N ALA A 77 3.53 -6.12 -6.14
CA ALA A 77 2.67 -5.79 -7.27
C ALA A 77 3.00 -4.40 -7.85
N ARG A 78 3.18 -3.40 -6.99
CA ARG A 78 3.60 -2.04 -7.38
C ARG A 78 5.00 -2.01 -7.98
N SER A 79 5.93 -2.82 -7.47
CA SER A 79 7.29 -2.90 -8.01
C SER A 79 7.28 -3.49 -9.42
N TYR A 80 6.51 -4.56 -9.64
CA TYR A 80 6.27 -5.11 -10.98
C TYR A 80 5.62 -4.09 -11.93
N LEU A 81 4.63 -3.33 -11.47
CA LEU A 81 4.00 -2.26 -12.25
C LEU A 81 5.00 -1.19 -12.71
N MET A 82 5.93 -0.81 -11.84
CA MET A 82 6.95 0.20 -12.16
C MET A 82 8.06 -0.35 -13.08
N LEU A 83 8.22 -1.66 -13.16
CA LEU A 83 9.12 -2.37 -14.07
C LEU A 83 8.43 -2.80 -15.38
N ASP A 84 7.18 -2.35 -15.61
CA ASP A 84 6.34 -2.74 -16.74
C ASP A 84 6.09 -4.26 -16.87
N GLN A 85 6.23 -5.00 -15.77
CA GLN A 85 5.95 -6.43 -15.64
C GLN A 85 4.46 -6.64 -15.29
N TYR A 86 3.58 -6.39 -16.27
CA TYR A 86 2.15 -6.23 -16.02
C TYR A 86 1.42 -7.51 -15.59
N GLU A 87 1.83 -8.68 -16.10
CA GLU A 87 1.16 -9.96 -15.78
C GLU A 87 1.44 -10.40 -14.34
N GLU A 88 2.69 -10.26 -13.90
CA GLU A 88 3.11 -10.51 -12.53
C GLU A 88 2.47 -9.50 -11.57
N SER A 89 2.41 -8.22 -11.97
CA SER A 89 1.73 -7.17 -11.20
C SER A 89 0.24 -7.51 -10.98
N LEU A 90 -0.46 -7.93 -12.04
CA LEU A 90 -1.88 -8.29 -11.98
C LEU A 90 -2.10 -9.46 -11.01
N THR A 91 -1.22 -10.45 -11.07
CA THR A 91 -1.29 -11.65 -10.23
C THR A 91 -1.20 -11.28 -8.75
N GLU A 92 -0.23 -10.45 -8.37
CA GLU A 92 -0.05 -10.04 -6.97
C GLU A 92 -1.12 -9.05 -6.49
N PHE A 93 -1.64 -8.16 -7.35
CA PHE A 93 -2.80 -7.34 -6.98
C PHE A 93 -4.06 -8.18 -6.74
N ASN A 94 -4.34 -9.17 -7.59
CA ASN A 94 -5.46 -10.08 -7.40
C ASN A 94 -5.32 -10.88 -6.09
N ARG A 95 -4.11 -11.35 -5.78
CA ARG A 95 -3.81 -12.03 -4.52
C ARG A 95 -4.05 -11.11 -3.31
N ALA A 96 -3.57 -9.87 -3.36
CA ALA A 96 -3.78 -8.89 -2.29
C ALA A 96 -5.27 -8.54 -2.09
N ILE A 97 -6.05 -8.43 -3.18
CA ILE A 97 -7.51 -8.21 -3.13
C ILE A 97 -8.23 -9.40 -2.51
N ASN A 98 -7.83 -10.63 -2.84
CA ASN A 98 -8.43 -11.83 -2.25
C ASN A 98 -8.21 -11.91 -0.72
N MET A 99 -7.11 -11.35 -0.22
CA MET A 99 -6.82 -11.32 1.21
C MET A 99 -7.50 -10.16 1.94
N ASP A 100 -7.61 -9.01 1.30
CA ASP A 100 -8.22 -7.82 1.88
C ASP A 100 -8.99 -7.04 0.79
N PRO A 101 -10.28 -7.41 0.59
CA PRO A 101 -11.12 -6.86 -0.48
C PRO A 101 -11.70 -5.48 -0.14
N GLU A 102 -11.51 -4.97 1.08
CA GLU A 102 -12.05 -3.66 1.49
C GLU A 102 -11.02 -2.53 1.35
N PHE A 103 -9.76 -2.86 1.04
CA PHE A 103 -8.73 -1.84 0.86
C PHE A 103 -8.77 -1.21 -0.53
N ALA A 104 -9.42 -0.05 -0.60
CA ALA A 104 -9.53 0.81 -1.79
C ALA A 104 -8.21 1.02 -2.55
N GLY A 105 -7.10 1.17 -1.82
CA GLY A 105 -5.78 1.37 -2.40
C GLY A 105 -5.31 0.24 -3.33
N THR A 106 -5.75 -1.00 -3.13
CA THR A 106 -5.38 -2.10 -4.03
C THR A 106 -6.11 -1.96 -5.37
N TYR A 107 -7.40 -1.66 -5.34
CA TYR A 107 -8.20 -1.41 -6.55
C TYR A 107 -7.69 -0.19 -7.32
N ALA A 108 -7.36 0.91 -6.64
CA ALA A 108 -6.79 2.08 -7.30
C ALA A 108 -5.50 1.73 -8.07
N ASN A 109 -4.60 0.96 -7.46
CA ASN A 109 -3.35 0.55 -8.11
C ASN A 109 -3.57 -0.47 -9.25
N ARG A 110 -4.52 -1.40 -9.11
CA ARG A 110 -4.87 -2.34 -10.18
C ARG A 110 -5.59 -1.64 -11.35
N GLY A 111 -6.36 -0.59 -11.05
CA GLY A 111 -6.93 0.31 -12.06
C GLY A 111 -5.84 0.99 -12.88
N ILE A 112 -4.79 1.51 -12.24
CA ILE A 112 -3.60 2.07 -12.92
C ILE A 112 -2.94 1.02 -13.80
N LEU A 113 -2.77 -0.21 -13.30
CA LEU A 113 -2.22 -1.31 -14.08
C LEU A 113 -3.07 -1.58 -15.34
N HIS A 114 -4.38 -1.74 -15.19
CA HIS A 114 -5.28 -1.96 -16.33
C HIS A 114 -5.24 -0.82 -17.33
N ASP A 115 -5.13 0.42 -16.85
CA ASP A 115 -5.02 1.60 -17.71
C ASP A 115 -3.72 1.56 -18.54
N ARG A 116 -2.59 1.19 -17.92
CA ARG A 116 -1.31 1.00 -18.63
C ARG A 116 -1.34 -0.16 -19.63
N MET A 117 -2.12 -1.19 -19.35
CA MET A 117 -2.37 -2.31 -20.27
C MET A 117 -3.34 -1.94 -21.40
N GLY A 118 -3.92 -0.73 -21.41
CA GLY A 118 -4.97 -0.30 -22.36
C GLY A 118 -6.34 -0.93 -22.11
N SER A 119 -6.51 -1.62 -20.98
CA SER A 119 -7.76 -2.25 -20.55
C SER A 119 -8.66 -1.25 -19.82
N HIS A 120 -8.99 -0.14 -20.50
CA HIS A 120 -9.63 1.04 -19.90
C HIS A 120 -11.00 0.77 -19.23
N GLN A 121 -11.75 -0.22 -19.72
CA GLN A 121 -13.01 -0.63 -19.10
C GLN A 121 -12.78 -1.23 -17.70
N LEU A 122 -11.80 -2.13 -17.59
CA LEU A 122 -11.41 -2.74 -16.31
C LEU A 122 -10.78 -1.70 -15.37
N ALA A 123 -9.99 -0.77 -15.93
CA ALA A 123 -9.44 0.34 -15.18
C ALA A 123 -10.54 1.20 -14.53
N LEU A 124 -11.58 1.55 -15.31
CA LEU A 124 -12.73 2.30 -14.81
C LEU A 124 -13.47 1.54 -13.70
N GLU A 125 -13.71 0.24 -13.86
CA GLU A 125 -14.38 -0.59 -12.85
C GLU A 125 -13.60 -0.60 -11.52
N ASP A 126 -12.27 -0.75 -11.59
CA ASP A 126 -11.40 -0.71 -10.42
C ASP A 126 -11.35 0.68 -9.76
N TYR A 127 -11.28 1.76 -10.55
CA TYR A 127 -11.31 3.11 -10.01
C TYR A 127 -12.64 3.41 -9.32
N VAL A 128 -13.76 3.00 -9.91
CA VAL A 128 -15.09 3.15 -9.28
C VAL A 128 -15.14 2.36 -7.97
N THR A 129 -14.68 1.11 -7.96
CA THR A 129 -14.64 0.29 -6.74
C THR A 129 -13.78 0.94 -5.66
N ALA A 130 -12.61 1.48 -6.02
CA ALA A 130 -11.75 2.20 -5.07
C ALA A 130 -12.46 3.43 -4.46
N LEU A 131 -13.15 4.22 -5.28
CA LEU A 131 -13.88 5.42 -4.85
C LEU A 131 -15.12 5.09 -4.00
N GLU A 132 -15.77 3.95 -4.25
CA GLU A 132 -16.88 3.47 -3.43
C GLU A 132 -16.42 2.98 -2.05
N LEU A 133 -15.27 2.30 -1.98
CA LEU A 133 -14.68 1.82 -0.73
C LEU A 133 -14.12 2.96 0.12
N ASP A 134 -13.44 3.92 -0.50
CA ASP A 134 -12.87 5.09 0.16
C ASP A 134 -12.97 6.34 -0.74
N PRO A 135 -13.95 7.21 -0.52
CA PRO A 135 -14.07 8.45 -1.28
C PRO A 135 -12.88 9.40 -1.12
N GLU A 136 -12.14 9.35 0.00
CA GLU A 136 -11.00 10.24 0.24
C GLU A 136 -9.78 9.87 -0.60
N ILE A 137 -9.73 8.63 -1.12
CA ILE A 137 -8.67 8.20 -2.05
C ILE A 137 -8.64 9.07 -3.32
N ALA A 138 -9.77 9.69 -3.67
CA ALA A 138 -9.90 10.63 -4.77
C ALA A 138 -8.96 11.84 -4.63
N GLU A 139 -8.71 12.28 -3.40
CA GLU A 139 -7.97 13.51 -3.10
C GLU A 139 -6.45 13.36 -3.24
N GLY A 140 -5.97 12.12 -3.37
CA GLY A 140 -4.54 11.80 -3.38
C GLY A 140 -3.86 12.26 -2.07
N PRO A 141 -2.52 12.26 -2.01
CA PRO A 141 -1.81 12.78 -0.84
C PRO A 141 -2.26 14.14 -0.38
N HIS A 142 -2.53 14.21 0.92
CA HIS A 142 -2.92 15.41 1.64
C HIS A 142 -2.01 16.60 1.31
N TRP A 143 -2.54 17.82 1.32
CA TRP A 143 -1.82 19.03 0.91
C TRP A 143 -0.46 19.19 1.62
N LEU A 144 -0.38 18.79 2.90
CA LEU A 144 0.86 18.83 3.67
C LEU A 144 1.95 17.92 3.06
N ILE A 145 1.56 16.72 2.62
CA ILE A 145 2.50 15.79 1.96
C ILE A 145 2.99 16.39 0.64
N ARG A 146 2.11 17.03 -0.14
CA ARG A 146 2.50 17.70 -1.40
C ARG A 146 3.43 18.88 -1.14
N PHE A 147 3.11 19.70 -0.14
CA PHE A 147 3.94 20.83 0.29
C PHE A 147 5.35 20.38 0.70
N LEU A 148 5.46 19.33 1.52
CA LEU A 148 6.75 18.79 1.95
C LEU A 148 7.58 18.21 0.80
N ARG A 149 6.93 17.84 -0.31
CA ARG A 149 7.56 17.36 -1.54
C ARG A 149 7.78 18.46 -2.58
N ASN A 150 7.60 19.74 -2.21
CA ASN A 150 7.74 20.89 -3.10
C ASN A 150 6.86 20.78 -4.36
N GLN A 151 5.65 20.22 -4.22
CA GLN A 151 4.68 20.09 -5.31
C GLN A 151 3.49 21.03 -5.09
N PRO A 152 3.44 22.18 -5.79
CA PRO A 152 2.41 23.19 -5.59
C PRO A 152 1.04 22.76 -6.15
N GLU A 153 1.04 21.97 -7.22
CA GLU A 153 -0.17 21.49 -7.89
C GLU A 153 -0.47 20.03 -7.50
N ARG A 154 -1.76 19.70 -7.43
CA ARG A 154 -2.20 18.32 -7.22
C ARG A 154 -2.13 17.61 -8.57
N PRO A 155 -1.43 16.48 -8.71
CA PRO A 155 -1.51 15.70 -9.94
C PRO A 155 -2.96 15.22 -10.16
N PRO A 156 -3.37 14.97 -11.41
CA PRO A 156 -4.66 14.36 -11.70
C PRO A 156 -4.81 13.08 -10.84
N GLY A 157 -5.91 12.98 -10.09
CA GLY A 157 -6.18 11.85 -9.23
C GLY A 157 -6.95 10.74 -9.97
N ILE A 158 -7.24 9.66 -9.25
CA ILE A 158 -8.01 8.54 -9.81
C ILE A 158 -9.42 8.97 -10.22
N VAL A 159 -9.99 9.99 -9.57
CA VAL A 159 -11.35 10.47 -9.86
C VAL A 159 -11.40 11.23 -11.18
N GLU A 160 -10.40 12.05 -11.49
CA GLU A 160 -10.29 12.71 -12.79
C GLU A 160 -10.12 11.67 -13.88
N ARG A 161 -9.28 10.66 -13.66
CA ARG A 161 -9.10 9.58 -14.64
C ARG A 161 -10.36 8.76 -14.85
N ALA A 162 -11.05 8.37 -13.78
CA ALA A 162 -12.29 7.62 -13.84
C ALA A 162 -13.37 8.40 -14.61
N ASN A 163 -13.55 9.69 -14.29
CA ASN A 163 -14.50 10.55 -15.00
C ASN A 163 -14.15 10.71 -16.48
N TYR A 164 -12.86 10.85 -16.78
CA TYR A 164 -12.36 10.93 -18.14
C TYR A 164 -12.70 9.66 -18.94
N LEU A 165 -12.29 8.49 -18.44
CA LEU A 165 -12.57 7.19 -19.07
C LEU A 165 -14.08 6.97 -19.23
N ALA A 166 -14.88 7.28 -18.21
CA ALA A 166 -16.33 7.18 -18.27
C ALA A 166 -16.94 8.08 -19.35
N SER A 167 -16.37 9.26 -19.60
CA SER A 167 -16.83 10.18 -20.64
C SER A 167 -16.49 9.68 -22.04
N GLU A 168 -15.28 9.16 -22.25
CA GLU A 168 -14.81 8.64 -23.52
C GLU A 168 -15.51 7.34 -23.89
N LEU A 169 -15.69 6.42 -22.94
CA LEU A 169 -16.32 5.11 -23.17
C LEU A 169 -17.82 5.23 -23.55
N ARG A 170 -18.46 6.37 -23.29
CA ARG A 170 -19.83 6.67 -23.78
C ARG A 170 -19.88 7.06 -25.25
N LYS A 171 -18.76 7.48 -25.85
CA LYS A 171 -18.70 7.86 -27.26
C LYS A 171 -18.66 6.62 -28.15
N PRO A 172 -19.07 6.73 -29.43
CA PRO A 172 -18.82 5.68 -30.42
C PRO A 172 -17.32 5.38 -30.51
N GLN A 173 -16.95 4.11 -30.67
CA GLN A 173 -15.54 3.66 -30.70
C GLN A 173 -14.62 4.47 -31.62
N SER A 174 -15.13 4.93 -32.78
CA SER A 174 -14.37 5.74 -33.74
C SER A 174 -14.01 7.15 -33.26
N GLN A 175 -14.59 7.61 -32.14
CA GLN A 175 -14.42 8.94 -31.57
C GLN A 175 -13.78 8.90 -30.17
N GLN A 176 -13.47 7.71 -29.66
CA GLN A 176 -12.88 7.55 -28.33
C GLN A 176 -11.41 7.91 -28.36
N LEU A 177 -10.98 8.71 -27.37
CA LEU A 177 -9.58 9.01 -27.13
C LEU A 177 -9.19 8.46 -25.75
N LEU A 178 -8.93 7.17 -25.64
CA LEU A 178 -8.75 6.53 -24.32
C LEU A 178 -7.35 6.74 -23.73
N THR A 179 -6.41 7.26 -24.50
CA THR A 179 -5.05 7.56 -24.07
C THR A 179 -4.74 9.04 -24.27
N PHE A 180 -4.14 9.67 -23.25
CA PHE A 180 -3.63 11.03 -23.26
C PHE A 180 -2.25 11.02 -22.59
N PRO A 181 -1.17 10.71 -23.33
CA PRO A 181 0.14 10.44 -22.75
C PRO A 181 0.66 11.51 -21.79
N GLU A 182 0.37 12.79 -22.05
CA GLU A 182 0.78 13.91 -21.19
C GLU A 182 0.11 13.84 -19.80
N ILE A 183 -1.19 13.56 -19.74
CA ILE A 183 -1.98 13.50 -18.49
C ILE A 183 -1.79 12.14 -17.80
N ASP A 184 -1.72 11.07 -18.58
CA ASP A 184 -1.54 9.70 -18.08
C ASP A 184 -0.16 9.55 -17.41
N ASP A 185 0.84 10.31 -17.88
CA ASP A 185 2.17 10.38 -17.27
C ASP A 185 2.20 11.19 -15.97
N GLU A 186 1.28 12.13 -15.78
CA GLU A 186 1.16 12.91 -14.54
C GLU A 186 0.48 12.14 -13.40
N GLN A 187 -0.28 11.10 -13.71
CA GLN A 187 -0.87 10.18 -12.73
C GLN A 187 0.15 9.19 -12.14
N ARG A 188 1.39 9.22 -12.62
CA ARG A 188 2.49 8.43 -12.07
C ARG A 188 2.76 8.85 -10.62
N SER A 189 3.22 7.88 -9.83
CA SER A 189 3.63 8.12 -8.44
C SER A 189 4.53 9.35 -8.36
N TYR A 190 4.33 10.18 -7.32
CA TYR A 190 5.11 11.37 -7.03
C TYR A 190 6.60 11.17 -7.29
N LYS A 191 7.08 11.64 -8.45
CA LYS A 191 8.51 11.72 -8.73
C LYS A 191 9.12 12.73 -7.75
N LYS A 192 10.24 12.37 -7.13
CA LYS A 192 11.00 13.27 -6.26
C LYS A 192 11.49 14.49 -7.04
#